data_AF-P91958-F1
#
_entry.id   AF-P91958-F1
#
_cell.length_a   1.000
_cell.length_b   1.000
_cell.length_c   1.000
_cell.angle_alpha   90.00
_cell.angle_beta   90.00
_cell.angle_gamma   90.00
#
_symmetry.space_group_name_H-M   'P 1'
#
loop_
_entity.id
_entity.type
_entity.pdbx_description
1 polymer ?
#
loop_
_entity_poly.entity_id
_entity_poly.type
_entity_poly.pdbx_seq_one_letter_code
_entity_poly.pdbx_strand_id
1 'polypeptide(L)'
;MDAIKKKMVAMKMEKENALDRAEQLEQKLRETEEAKAKIEDDYNSLQKKSIQTENDLDNTQTQLQDVQAKYETTEKQIAEHEQEIQSLTRKISMLEEDIMKSEERYTTAASKLEEASKAADESERNRKVLENLNCGNDERIDQLEKQLTEAKWIAEEADKKYEEAARKLAITEVDLERAEARLEAAEAKVIDLEEQLTVVGANIKTLQVQNDQASQREDSYEETIRDLTNRLKDAENRATEAERTVSKLQKEVDRLEDELLTEKEKYKAISDELDATFAELAGY
;
A
#
# COMPACT_ATOMS: atom_id res chain seq x y z
N MET A 1 -12.28 -187.57 -91.63
CA MET A 1 -11.10 -187.00 -90.94
C MET A 1 -10.96 -185.49 -91.20
N ASP A 2 -11.24 -184.98 -92.42
CA ASP A 2 -11.12 -183.54 -92.75
C ASP A 2 -12.09 -182.59 -92.01
N ALA A 3 -13.31 -183.02 -91.70
CA ALA A 3 -14.27 -182.18 -90.97
C ALA A 3 -13.81 -181.81 -89.54
N ILE A 4 -13.00 -182.66 -88.90
CA ILE A 4 -12.50 -182.45 -87.53
C ILE A 4 -11.38 -181.39 -87.52
N LYS A 5 -10.45 -181.43 -88.49
CA LYS A 5 -9.39 -180.42 -88.61
C LYS A 5 -9.93 -179.00 -88.84
N LYS A 6 -10.93 -178.84 -89.73
CA LYS A 6 -11.57 -177.53 -89.96
C LYS A 6 -12.25 -176.97 -88.70
N LYS A 7 -12.94 -177.81 -87.94
CA LYS A 7 -13.57 -177.41 -86.66
C LYS A 7 -12.53 -176.98 -85.62
N MET A 8 -11.39 -177.67 -85.56
CA MET A 8 -10.32 -177.35 -84.63
C MET A 8 -9.60 -176.03 -84.98
N VAL A 9 -9.41 -175.73 -86.27
CA VAL A 9 -8.87 -174.44 -86.74
C VAL A 9 -9.85 -173.30 -86.44
N ALA A 10 -11.15 -173.49 -86.70
CA ALA A 10 -12.18 -172.52 -86.35
C ALA A 10 -12.24 -172.24 -84.85
N MET A 11 -12.20 -173.27 -83.99
CA MET A 11 -12.12 -173.09 -82.53
C MET A 11 -10.84 -172.38 -82.08
N LYS A 12 -9.70 -172.62 -82.74
CA LYS A 12 -8.45 -171.95 -82.42
C LYS A 12 -8.52 -170.46 -82.74
N MET A 13 -9.08 -170.13 -83.92
CA MET A 13 -9.29 -168.75 -84.36
C MET A 13 -10.36 -168.02 -83.54
N GLU A 14 -11.42 -168.72 -83.10
CA GLU A 14 -12.40 -168.18 -82.14
C GLU A 14 -11.77 -167.93 -80.77
N LYS A 15 -10.92 -168.84 -80.27
CA LYS A 15 -10.19 -168.65 -79.01
C LYS A 15 -9.22 -167.47 -79.09
N GLU A 16 -8.49 -167.34 -80.20
CA GLU A 16 -7.54 -166.25 -80.44
C GLU A 16 -8.26 -164.91 -80.57
N ASN A 17 -9.36 -164.85 -81.33
CA ASN A 17 -10.24 -163.67 -81.36
C ASN A 17 -10.84 -163.34 -79.98
N ALA A 18 -11.20 -164.33 -79.17
CA ALA A 18 -11.72 -164.10 -77.82
C ALA A 18 -10.63 -163.58 -76.87
N LEU A 19 -9.39 -164.06 -77.01
CA LEU A 19 -8.23 -163.55 -76.28
C LEU A 19 -7.90 -162.12 -76.69
N ASP A 20 -7.81 -161.81 -77.98
CA ASP A 20 -7.60 -160.44 -78.48
C ASP A 20 -8.70 -159.49 -78.01
N ARG A 21 -9.97 -159.96 -77.97
CA ARG A 21 -11.09 -159.15 -77.47
C ARG A 21 -11.00 -158.93 -75.96
N ALA A 22 -10.53 -159.92 -75.20
CA ALA A 22 -10.31 -159.79 -73.76
C ALA A 22 -9.13 -158.84 -73.48
N GLU A 23 -8.04 -158.95 -74.24
CA GLU A 23 -6.86 -158.09 -74.10
C GLU A 23 -7.18 -156.64 -74.50
N GLN A 24 -7.95 -156.42 -75.58
CA GLN A 24 -8.48 -155.10 -75.93
C GLN A 24 -9.42 -154.54 -74.86
N LEU A 25 -10.24 -155.38 -74.22
CA LEU A 25 -11.12 -154.96 -73.13
C LEU A 25 -10.34 -154.63 -71.85
N GLU A 26 -9.31 -155.40 -71.51
CA GLU A 26 -8.40 -155.10 -70.39
C GLU A 26 -7.58 -153.83 -70.65
N GLN A 27 -7.10 -153.63 -71.88
CA GLN A 27 -6.40 -152.40 -72.25
C GLN A 27 -7.33 -151.19 -72.19
N LYS A 28 -8.56 -151.30 -72.71
CA LYS A 28 -9.58 -150.25 -72.54
C LYS A 28 -9.93 -150.00 -71.08
N LEU A 29 -10.07 -151.06 -70.27
CA LEU A 29 -10.34 -150.94 -68.84
C LEU A 29 -9.21 -150.16 -68.14
N ARG A 30 -7.95 -150.53 -68.42
CA ARG A 30 -6.77 -149.85 -67.89
C ARG A 30 -6.68 -148.39 -68.33
N GLU A 31 -6.90 -148.10 -69.61
CA GLU A 31 -6.97 -146.73 -70.12
C GLU A 31 -8.10 -145.93 -69.45
N THR A 32 -9.27 -146.55 -69.22
CA THR A 32 -10.37 -145.89 -68.49
C THR A 32 -10.07 -145.68 -67.02
N GLU A 33 -9.35 -146.60 -66.36
CA GLU A 33 -8.92 -146.43 -64.97
C GLU A 33 -7.84 -145.36 -64.83
N GLU A 34 -6.87 -145.30 -65.74
CA GLU A 34 -5.87 -144.22 -65.78
C GLU A 34 -6.51 -142.85 -66.08
N ALA A 35 -7.46 -142.80 -67.01
CA ALA A 35 -8.23 -141.59 -67.28
C ALA A 35 -9.09 -141.17 -66.08
N LYS A 36 -9.72 -142.13 -65.40
CA LYS A 36 -10.48 -141.87 -64.16
C LYS A 36 -9.57 -141.36 -63.06
N ALA A 37 -8.41 -142.01 -62.84
CA ALA A 37 -7.44 -141.60 -61.82
C ALA A 37 -6.92 -140.18 -62.10
N LYS A 38 -6.68 -139.83 -63.37
CA LYS A 38 -6.27 -138.48 -63.76
C LYS A 38 -7.37 -137.44 -63.51
N ILE A 39 -8.63 -137.76 -63.84
CA ILE A 39 -9.78 -136.89 -63.55
C ILE A 39 -9.97 -136.74 -62.03
N GLU A 40 -9.75 -137.79 -61.25
CA GLU A 40 -9.87 -137.77 -59.79
C GLU A 40 -8.76 -136.94 -59.14
N ASP A 41 -7.53 -137.01 -59.67
CA ASP A 41 -6.42 -136.15 -59.24
C ASP A 41 -6.63 -134.68 -59.65
N ASP A 42 -7.12 -134.43 -60.87
CA ASP A 42 -7.52 -133.10 -61.33
C ASP A 42 -8.66 -132.52 -60.48
N TYR A 43 -9.65 -133.35 -60.10
CA TYR A 43 -10.74 -132.96 -59.21
C TYR A 43 -10.23 -132.59 -57.82
N ASN A 44 -9.35 -133.40 -57.23
CA ASN A 44 -8.75 -133.12 -55.92
C ASN A 44 -7.86 -131.86 -55.94
N SER A 45 -7.13 -131.65 -57.04
CA SER A 45 -6.34 -130.44 -57.31
C SER A 45 -7.22 -129.20 -57.42
N LEU A 46 -8.31 -129.27 -58.19
CA LEU A 46 -9.29 -128.20 -58.33
C LEU A 46 -10.01 -127.91 -57.02
N GLN A 47 -10.37 -128.93 -56.26
CA GLN A 47 -11.01 -128.78 -54.95
C GLN A 47 -10.07 -128.08 -53.95
N LYS A 48 -8.80 -128.46 -53.89
CA LYS A 48 -7.79 -127.76 -53.08
C LYS A 48 -7.61 -126.31 -53.51
N LYS A 49 -7.59 -126.04 -54.82
CA LYS A 49 -7.53 -124.67 -55.35
C LYS A 49 -8.78 -123.86 -54.98
N SER A 50 -9.98 -124.46 -55.06
CA SER A 50 -11.24 -123.82 -54.67
C SER A 50 -11.22 -123.41 -53.21
N ILE A 51 -10.81 -124.31 -52.32
CA ILE A 51 -10.68 -124.04 -50.87
C ILE A 51 -9.63 -122.95 -50.62
N GLN A 52 -8.48 -123.00 -51.31
CA GLN A 52 -7.45 -121.96 -51.19
C GLN A 52 -8.00 -120.59 -51.64
N THR A 53 -8.70 -120.53 -52.77
CA THR A 53 -9.30 -119.28 -53.26
C THR A 53 -10.42 -118.76 -52.36
N GLU A 54 -11.20 -119.64 -51.72
CA GLU A 54 -12.19 -119.25 -50.72
C GLU A 54 -11.52 -118.67 -49.46
N ASN A 55 -10.48 -119.32 -48.95
CA ASN A 55 -9.69 -118.81 -47.82
C ASN A 55 -9.02 -117.46 -48.16
N ASP A 56 -8.49 -117.30 -49.37
CA ASP A 56 -7.87 -116.05 -49.83
C ASP A 56 -8.93 -114.95 -49.99
N LEU A 57 -10.14 -115.29 -50.47
CA LEU A 57 -11.27 -114.37 -50.55
C LEU A 57 -11.69 -113.90 -49.15
N ASP A 58 -11.88 -114.82 -48.20
CA ASP A 58 -12.25 -114.49 -46.82
C ASP A 58 -11.19 -113.64 -46.12
N ASN A 59 -9.91 -113.97 -46.32
CA ASN A 59 -8.79 -113.17 -45.82
C ASN A 59 -8.80 -111.76 -46.41
N THR A 60 -9.00 -111.64 -47.73
CA THR A 60 -9.03 -110.34 -48.42
C THR A 60 -10.25 -109.52 -48.00
N GLN A 61 -11.41 -110.15 -47.79
CA GLN A 61 -12.62 -109.50 -47.29
C GLN A 61 -12.42 -108.99 -45.86
N THR A 62 -11.80 -109.78 -44.99
CA THR A 62 -11.48 -109.37 -43.62
C THR A 62 -10.50 -108.19 -43.61
N GLN A 63 -9.46 -108.22 -44.44
CA GLN A 63 -8.52 -107.11 -44.59
C GLN A 63 -9.18 -105.85 -45.16
N LEU A 64 -10.08 -106.00 -46.14
CA LEU A 64 -10.84 -104.89 -46.70
C LEU A 64 -11.72 -104.24 -45.64
N GLN A 65 -12.42 -105.03 -44.83
CA GLN A 65 -13.24 -104.53 -43.72
C GLN A 65 -12.41 -103.79 -42.67
N ASP A 66 -11.23 -104.31 -42.31
CA ASP A 66 -10.32 -103.64 -41.36
C ASP A 66 -9.78 -102.31 -41.90
N VAL A 67 -9.42 -102.26 -43.19
CA VAL A 67 -8.99 -101.01 -43.86
C VAL A 67 -10.14 -100.01 -43.96
N GLN A 68 -11.36 -100.45 -44.28
CA GLN A 68 -12.54 -99.60 -44.30
C GLN A 68 -12.86 -99.04 -42.92
N ALA A 69 -12.80 -99.85 -41.87
CA ALA A 69 -12.99 -99.39 -40.49
C ALA A 69 -11.93 -98.35 -40.10
N LYS A 70 -10.65 -98.59 -40.44
CA LYS A 70 -9.57 -97.61 -40.23
C LYS A 70 -9.81 -96.32 -41.01
N TYR A 71 -10.20 -96.42 -42.27
CA TYR A 71 -10.52 -95.26 -43.11
C TYR A 71 -11.65 -94.42 -42.50
N GLU A 72 -12.76 -95.04 -42.10
CA GLU A 72 -13.87 -94.34 -41.44
C GLU A 72 -13.45 -93.67 -40.12
N THR A 73 -12.57 -94.31 -39.33
CA THR A 73 -12.05 -93.67 -38.11
C THR A 73 -11.18 -92.46 -38.41
N THR A 74 -10.34 -92.53 -39.46
CA THR A 74 -9.49 -91.41 -39.88
C THR A 74 -10.29 -90.26 -40.47
N GLU A 75 -11.34 -90.53 -41.25
CA GLU A 75 -12.23 -89.48 -41.77
C GLU A 75 -12.97 -88.76 -40.64
N LYS A 76 -13.44 -89.49 -39.62
CA LYS A 76 -14.05 -88.87 -38.43
C LYS A 76 -13.07 -87.97 -37.69
N GLN A 77 -11.82 -88.42 -37.50
CA GLN A 77 -10.77 -87.61 -36.88
C GLN A 77 -10.43 -86.35 -37.70
N ILE A 78 -10.36 -86.47 -39.03
CA ILE A 78 -10.14 -85.32 -39.92
C ILE A 78 -11.28 -84.32 -39.77
N ALA A 79 -12.55 -84.77 -39.79
CA ALA A 79 -13.70 -83.89 -39.61
C ALA A 79 -13.71 -83.20 -38.23
N GLU A 80 -13.33 -83.91 -37.17
CA GLU A 80 -13.17 -83.34 -35.82
C GLU A 80 -12.07 -82.26 -35.78
N HIS A 81 -10.90 -82.54 -36.38
CA HIS A 81 -9.81 -81.57 -36.45
C HIS A 81 -10.14 -80.37 -37.35
N GLU A 82 -10.86 -80.56 -38.46
CA GLU A 82 -11.33 -79.44 -39.30
C GLU A 82 -12.29 -78.54 -38.54
N GLN A 83 -13.21 -79.12 -37.74
CA GLN A 83 -14.10 -78.35 -36.88
C GLN A 83 -13.31 -77.60 -35.79
N GLU A 84 -12.31 -78.24 -35.18
CA GLU A 84 -11.43 -77.62 -34.19
C GLU A 84 -10.64 -76.45 -34.81
N ILE A 85 -10.02 -76.65 -35.97
CA ILE A 85 -9.30 -75.59 -36.73
C ILE A 85 -10.22 -74.42 -37.03
N GLN A 86 -11.46 -74.67 -37.49
CA GLN A 86 -12.43 -73.59 -37.73
C GLN A 86 -12.77 -72.83 -36.44
N SER A 87 -12.95 -73.54 -35.32
CA SER A 87 -13.23 -72.93 -34.02
C SER A 87 -12.07 -72.07 -33.52
N LEU A 88 -10.84 -72.56 -33.66
CA LEU A 88 -9.62 -71.86 -33.30
C LEU A 88 -9.37 -70.65 -34.20
N THR A 89 -9.65 -70.76 -35.50
CA THR A 89 -9.53 -69.64 -36.46
C THR A 89 -10.48 -68.50 -36.08
N ARG A 90 -11.74 -68.82 -35.74
CA ARG A 90 -12.69 -67.81 -35.24
C ARG A 90 -12.22 -67.18 -33.93
N LYS A 91 -11.65 -67.98 -33.02
CA LYS A 91 -11.11 -67.49 -31.74
C LYS A 91 -9.91 -66.56 -31.94
N ILE A 92 -8.99 -66.90 -32.84
CA ILE A 92 -7.84 -66.04 -33.20
C ILE A 92 -8.35 -64.69 -33.71
N SER A 93 -9.29 -64.68 -34.65
CA SER A 93 -9.85 -63.44 -35.20
C SER A 93 -10.52 -62.56 -34.12
N MET A 94 -11.29 -63.16 -33.19
CA MET A 94 -11.87 -62.40 -32.07
C MET A 94 -10.80 -61.83 -31.13
N LEU A 95 -9.75 -62.60 -30.83
CA LEU A 95 -8.65 -62.13 -29.98
C LEU A 95 -7.84 -61.03 -30.65
N GLU A 96 -7.60 -61.09 -31.96
CA GLU A 96 -6.94 -60.04 -32.72
C GLU A 96 -7.76 -58.74 -32.68
N GLU A 97 -9.09 -58.83 -32.87
CA GLU A 97 -9.98 -57.66 -32.78
C GLU A 97 -10.00 -57.06 -31.35
N ASP A 98 -10.01 -57.89 -30.32
CA ASP A 98 -9.95 -57.45 -28.92
C ASP A 98 -8.60 -56.79 -28.58
N ILE A 99 -7.48 -57.34 -29.09
CA ILE A 99 -6.15 -56.75 -28.95
C ILE A 99 -6.13 -55.37 -29.61
N MET A 100 -6.59 -55.24 -30.86
CA MET A 100 -6.64 -53.96 -31.57
C MET A 100 -7.46 -52.91 -30.80
N LYS A 101 -8.64 -53.28 -30.29
CA LYS A 101 -9.47 -52.39 -29.47
C LYS A 101 -8.77 -51.99 -28.16
N SER A 102 -8.04 -52.91 -27.54
CA SER A 102 -7.30 -52.64 -26.31
C SER A 102 -6.12 -51.69 -26.53
N GLU A 103 -5.42 -51.82 -27.66
CA GLU A 103 -4.31 -50.95 -28.05
C GLU A 103 -4.79 -49.52 -28.37
N GLU A 104 -5.93 -49.39 -29.05
CA GLU A 104 -6.54 -48.08 -29.32
C GLU A 104 -6.95 -47.38 -28.01
N ARG A 105 -7.56 -48.12 -27.07
CA ARG A 105 -7.92 -47.61 -25.74
C ARG A 105 -6.69 -47.21 -24.95
N TYR A 106 -5.63 -48.03 -24.97
CA TYR A 106 -4.37 -47.75 -24.30
C TYR A 106 -3.73 -46.48 -24.86
N THR A 107 -3.65 -46.35 -26.18
CA THR A 107 -3.09 -45.17 -26.86
C THR A 107 -3.86 -43.90 -26.50
N THR A 108 -5.20 -43.97 -26.51
CA THR A 108 -6.06 -42.85 -26.11
C THR A 108 -5.86 -42.47 -24.64
N ALA A 109 -5.76 -43.45 -23.74
CA ALA A 109 -5.54 -43.22 -22.32
C ALA A 109 -4.15 -42.61 -22.06
N ALA A 110 -3.12 -43.09 -22.75
CA ALA A 110 -1.76 -42.56 -22.66
C ALA A 110 -1.70 -41.10 -23.12
N SER A 111 -2.34 -40.75 -24.24
CA SER A 111 -2.43 -39.36 -24.72
C SER A 111 -3.12 -38.45 -23.70
N LYS A 112 -4.24 -38.90 -23.12
CA LYS A 112 -4.95 -38.12 -22.09
C LYS A 112 -4.14 -37.95 -20.81
N LEU A 113 -3.38 -38.97 -20.41
CA LEU A 113 -2.50 -38.90 -19.25
C LEU A 113 -1.36 -37.90 -19.49
N GLU A 114 -0.79 -37.88 -20.70
CA GLU A 114 0.24 -36.91 -21.07
C GLU A 114 -0.29 -35.48 -21.07
N GLU A 115 -1.47 -35.24 -21.66
CA GLU A 115 -2.14 -33.93 -21.63
C GLU A 115 -2.45 -33.46 -20.21
N ALA A 116 -2.99 -34.35 -19.37
CA ALA A 116 -3.27 -34.05 -17.97
C ALA A 116 -1.98 -33.74 -17.18
N SER A 117 -0.89 -34.44 -17.47
CA SER A 117 0.42 -34.19 -16.85
C SER A 117 0.97 -32.82 -17.26
N LYS A 118 0.89 -32.46 -18.54
CA LYS A 118 1.29 -31.12 -19.04
C LYS A 118 0.45 -30.01 -18.39
N ALA A 119 -0.87 -30.20 -18.29
CA ALA A 119 -1.76 -29.25 -17.65
C ALA A 119 -1.47 -29.09 -16.14
N ALA A 120 -1.12 -30.18 -15.45
CA ALA A 120 -0.73 -30.14 -14.04
C ALA A 120 0.60 -29.38 -13.85
N ASP A 121 1.60 -29.63 -14.69
CA ASP A 121 2.88 -28.91 -14.66
C ASP A 121 2.70 -27.41 -14.93
N GLU A 122 1.82 -27.05 -15.86
CA GLU A 122 1.48 -25.65 -16.15
C GLU A 122 0.74 -24.98 -14.96
N SER A 123 -0.20 -25.69 -14.34
CA SER A 123 -0.89 -25.22 -13.14
C SER A 123 0.08 -24.96 -11.99
N GLU A 124 1.05 -25.85 -11.77
CA GLU A 124 2.07 -25.69 -10.73
C GLU A 124 3.01 -24.51 -11.02
N ARG A 125 3.36 -24.27 -12.29
CA ARG A 125 4.12 -23.08 -12.67
C ARG A 125 3.34 -21.80 -12.39
N ASN A 126 2.06 -21.76 -12.76
CA ASN A 126 1.20 -20.60 -12.52
C ASN A 126 1.02 -20.35 -11.02
N ARG A 127 0.85 -21.40 -10.22
CA ARG A 127 0.79 -21.31 -8.76
C ARG A 127 2.06 -20.65 -8.19
N LYS A 128 3.24 -21.09 -8.63
CA LYS A 128 4.54 -20.50 -8.19
C LYS A 128 4.68 -19.03 -8.61
N VAL A 129 4.21 -18.66 -9.81
CA VAL A 129 4.21 -17.26 -10.26
C VAL A 129 3.32 -16.40 -9.36
N LEU A 130 2.11 -16.87 -9.04
CA LEU A 130 1.19 -16.16 -8.15
C LEU A 130 1.73 -16.06 -6.71
N GLU A 131 2.38 -17.11 -6.22
CA GLU A 131 3.04 -17.12 -4.91
C GLU A 131 4.15 -16.06 -4.83
N ASN A 132 5.01 -15.98 -5.85
CA ASN A 132 6.05 -14.95 -5.94
C ASN A 132 5.47 -13.53 -6.03
N LEU A 133 4.37 -13.35 -6.79
CA LEU A 133 3.69 -12.06 -6.89
C LEU A 133 3.06 -11.64 -5.56
N ASN A 134 2.42 -12.57 -4.84
CA ASN A 134 1.86 -12.31 -3.53
C ASN A 134 2.96 -11.94 -2.53
N CYS A 135 4.08 -12.66 -2.52
CA CYS A 135 5.23 -12.33 -1.67
C CYS A 135 5.76 -10.92 -1.94
N GLY A 136 5.91 -10.52 -3.22
CA GLY A 136 6.33 -9.16 -3.56
C GLY A 136 5.30 -8.09 -3.21
N ASN A 137 4.01 -8.41 -3.26
CA ASN A 137 2.94 -7.52 -2.83
C ASN A 137 2.93 -7.34 -1.30
N ASP A 138 3.13 -8.42 -0.54
CA ASP A 138 3.20 -8.38 0.92
C ASP A 138 4.38 -7.51 1.39
N GLU A 139 5.56 -7.69 0.79
CA GLU A 139 6.73 -6.83 1.07
C GLU A 139 6.46 -5.35 0.74
N ARG A 140 5.73 -5.08 -0.35
CA ARG A 140 5.36 -3.71 -0.73
C ARG A 140 4.34 -3.11 0.23
N ILE A 141 3.37 -3.91 0.69
CA ILE A 141 2.39 -3.50 1.70
C ILE A 141 3.12 -3.13 3.00
N ASP A 142 4.02 -3.98 3.49
CA ASP A 142 4.83 -3.72 4.68
C ASP A 142 5.63 -2.41 4.59
N GLN A 143 6.21 -2.13 3.42
CA GLN A 143 6.94 -0.88 3.19
C GLN A 143 6.02 0.34 3.22
N LEU A 144 4.85 0.25 2.57
CA LEU A 144 3.86 1.33 2.54
C LEU A 144 3.26 1.59 3.93
N GLU A 145 3.05 0.56 4.74
CA GLU A 145 2.57 0.68 6.11
C GLU A 145 3.58 1.39 7.02
N LYS A 146 4.89 1.08 6.87
CA LYS A 146 5.96 1.80 7.58
C LYS A 146 6.00 3.27 7.18
N GLN A 147 5.94 3.56 5.88
CA GLN A 147 5.91 4.94 5.37
C GLN A 147 4.68 5.71 5.86
N LEU A 148 3.51 5.07 5.89
CA LEU A 148 2.28 5.67 6.41
C LEU A 148 2.41 6.01 7.90
N THR A 149 3.02 5.12 8.67
CA THR A 149 3.26 5.34 10.11
C THR A 149 4.23 6.50 10.34
N GLU A 150 5.31 6.57 9.57
CA GLU A 150 6.27 7.67 9.63
C GLU A 150 5.64 9.01 9.21
N ALA A 151 4.85 9.02 8.13
CA ALA A 151 4.17 10.22 7.66
C ALA A 151 3.15 10.75 8.68
N LYS A 152 2.41 9.86 9.35
CA LYS A 152 1.51 10.23 10.46
C LYS A 152 2.28 10.86 11.62
N TRP A 153 3.40 10.26 12.01
CA TRP A 153 4.24 10.79 13.08
C TRP A 153 4.77 12.20 12.74
N ILE A 154 5.24 12.42 11.51
CA ILE A 154 5.70 13.73 11.04
C ILE A 154 4.57 14.77 11.07
N ALA A 155 3.36 14.38 10.64
CA ALA A 155 2.19 15.26 10.67
C ALA A 155 1.81 15.65 12.10
N GLU A 156 1.73 14.68 13.01
CA GLU A 156 1.44 14.93 14.43
C GLU A 156 2.50 15.82 15.10
N GLU A 157 3.77 15.65 14.76
CA GLU A 157 4.87 16.48 15.27
C GLU A 157 4.81 17.91 14.70
N ALA A 158 4.40 18.07 13.44
CA ALA A 158 4.17 19.38 12.83
C ALA A 158 2.99 20.10 13.50
N ASP A 159 1.87 19.40 13.72
CA ASP A 159 0.68 19.96 14.38
C ASP A 159 1.02 20.45 15.79
N LYS A 160 1.77 19.66 16.58
CA LYS A 160 2.25 20.09 17.91
C LYS A 160 3.07 21.38 17.85
N LYS A 161 3.96 21.51 16.86
CA LYS A 161 4.77 22.73 16.66
C LYS A 161 3.92 23.92 16.26
N TYR A 162 2.92 23.72 15.40
CA TYR A 162 1.97 24.78 15.03
C TYR A 162 1.13 25.23 16.23
N GLU A 163 0.65 24.30 17.06
CA GLU A 163 -0.06 24.64 18.29
C GLU A 163 0.82 25.39 19.30
N GLU A 164 2.10 25.03 19.41
CA GLU A 164 3.05 25.76 20.28
C GLU A 164 3.34 27.16 19.74
N ALA A 165 3.54 27.30 18.43
CA ALA A 165 3.75 28.58 17.77
C ALA A 165 2.52 29.50 17.91
N ALA A 166 1.31 28.97 17.71
CA ALA A 166 0.06 29.70 17.89
C ALA A 166 -0.13 30.18 19.33
N ARG A 167 0.20 29.33 20.32
CA ARG A 167 0.16 29.72 21.74
C ARG A 167 1.16 30.84 22.06
N LYS A 168 2.39 30.76 21.54
CA LYS A 168 3.40 31.82 21.72
C LYS A 168 2.96 33.12 21.07
N LEU A 169 2.43 33.05 19.86
CA LEU A 169 1.92 34.21 19.13
C LEU A 169 0.84 34.94 19.93
N ALA A 170 -0.16 34.21 20.44
CA ALA A 170 -1.22 34.79 21.26
C ALA A 170 -0.70 35.48 22.53
N ILE A 171 0.33 34.93 23.18
CA ILE A 171 0.96 35.57 24.34
C ILE A 171 1.66 36.87 23.92
N THR A 172 2.42 36.85 22.82
CA THR A 172 3.12 38.04 22.33
C THR A 172 2.19 39.13 21.84
N GLU A 173 1.03 38.79 21.28
CA GLU A 173 -0.01 39.74 20.90
C GLU A 173 -0.58 40.48 22.12
N VAL A 174 -0.89 39.76 23.20
CA VAL A 174 -1.35 40.38 24.45
C VAL A 174 -0.29 41.28 25.08
N ASP A 175 0.98 40.89 25.04
CA ASP A 175 2.07 41.72 25.56
C ASP A 175 2.33 42.95 24.69
N LEU A 176 2.16 42.84 23.38
CA LEU A 176 2.21 43.97 22.45
C LEU A 176 1.09 44.97 22.75
N GLU A 177 -0.16 44.52 22.85
CA GLU A 177 -1.31 45.39 23.19
C GLU A 177 -1.08 46.15 24.50
N ARG A 178 -0.51 45.48 25.51
CA ARG A 178 -0.16 46.13 26.79
C ARG A 178 0.95 47.15 26.65
N ALA A 179 1.95 46.89 25.80
CA ALA A 179 3.03 47.83 25.54
C ALA A 179 2.51 49.05 24.78
N GLU A 180 1.64 48.87 23.80
CA GLU A 180 0.98 49.94 23.04
C GLU A 180 0.12 50.82 23.94
N ALA A 181 -0.72 50.23 24.80
CA ALA A 181 -1.53 51.01 25.76
C ALA A 181 -0.67 51.83 26.74
N ARG A 182 0.51 51.32 27.13
CA ARG A 182 1.46 52.06 27.98
C ARG A 182 2.13 53.20 27.22
N LEU A 183 2.47 52.98 25.96
CA LEU A 183 3.04 54.00 25.10
C LEU A 183 2.04 55.14 24.89
N GLU A 184 0.79 54.82 24.55
CA GLU A 184 -0.28 55.83 24.37
C GLU A 184 -0.49 56.66 25.65
N ALA A 185 -0.51 56.03 26.82
CA ALA A 185 -0.62 56.73 28.09
C ALA A 185 0.60 57.63 28.38
N ALA A 186 1.80 57.20 28.02
CA ALA A 186 3.01 58.00 28.17
C ALA A 186 3.03 59.19 27.21
N GLU A 187 2.63 58.99 25.95
CA GLU A 187 2.51 60.04 24.94
C GLU A 187 1.49 61.10 25.34
N ALA A 188 0.30 60.69 25.82
CA ALA A 188 -0.70 61.61 26.34
C ALA A 188 -0.17 62.46 27.52
N LYS A 189 0.62 61.85 28.41
CA LYS A 189 1.25 62.57 29.52
C LYS A 189 2.34 63.54 29.07
N VAL A 190 3.09 63.21 28.03
CA VAL A 190 4.08 64.12 27.45
C VAL A 190 3.37 65.36 26.88
N ILE A 191 2.28 65.18 26.14
CA ILE A 191 1.50 66.28 25.58
C ILE A 191 0.97 67.20 26.69
N ASP A 192 0.36 66.65 27.74
CA ASP A 192 -0.13 67.43 28.89
C ASP A 192 0.99 68.23 29.57
N LEU A 193 2.17 67.63 29.74
CA LEU A 193 3.34 68.31 30.32
C LEU A 193 3.90 69.40 29.40
N GLU A 194 3.88 69.20 28.08
CA GLU A 194 4.30 70.22 27.09
C GLU A 194 3.34 71.42 27.07
N GLU A 195 2.04 71.18 27.17
CA GLU A 195 1.03 72.24 27.33
C GLU A 195 1.23 73.03 28.63
N GLN A 196 1.43 72.33 29.75
CA GLN A 196 1.72 72.97 31.04
C GLN A 196 3.01 73.79 31.00
N LEU A 197 4.07 73.28 30.37
CA LEU A 197 5.33 73.99 30.21
C LEU A 197 5.14 75.27 29.39
N THR A 198 4.30 75.23 28.35
CA THR A 198 3.95 76.39 27.54
C THR A 198 3.23 77.47 28.36
N VAL A 199 2.26 77.07 29.19
CA VAL A 199 1.52 77.98 30.10
C VAL A 199 2.45 78.59 31.15
N VAL A 200 3.30 77.77 31.80
CA VAL A 200 4.29 78.24 32.77
C VAL A 200 5.26 79.23 32.10
N GLY A 201 5.72 78.92 30.88
CA GLY A 201 6.56 79.83 30.11
C GLY A 201 5.90 81.18 29.81
N ALA A 202 4.61 81.20 29.50
CA ALA A 202 3.84 82.45 29.33
C ALA A 202 3.67 83.22 30.64
N ASN A 203 3.42 82.52 31.75
CA ASN A 203 3.30 83.13 33.09
C ASN A 203 4.62 83.77 33.54
N ILE A 204 5.76 83.10 33.32
CA ILE A 204 7.09 83.65 33.64
C ILE A 204 7.33 84.94 32.87
N LYS A 205 7.06 84.96 31.56
CA LYS A 205 7.20 86.19 30.75
C LYS A 205 6.33 87.33 31.28
N THR A 206 5.09 87.03 31.66
CA THR A 206 4.16 88.03 32.22
C THR A 206 4.65 88.56 33.57
N LEU A 207 5.08 87.66 34.47
CA LEU A 207 5.63 88.02 35.78
C LEU A 207 6.93 88.83 35.64
N GLN A 208 7.78 88.51 34.67
CA GLN A 208 8.99 89.26 34.40
C GLN A 208 8.68 90.70 33.98
N VAL A 209 7.72 90.90 33.06
CA VAL A 209 7.27 92.25 32.67
C VAL A 209 6.68 93.01 33.86
N GLN A 210 5.87 92.34 34.69
CA GLN A 210 5.31 92.96 35.90
C GLN A 210 6.39 93.34 36.91
N ASN A 211 7.42 92.49 37.08
CA ASN A 211 8.55 92.75 37.95
C ASN A 211 9.38 93.94 37.46
N ASP A 212 9.66 94.02 36.17
CA ASP A 212 10.37 95.16 35.57
C ASP A 212 9.59 96.46 35.75
N GLN A 213 8.27 96.44 35.58
CA GLN A 213 7.39 97.59 35.84
C GLN A 213 7.32 97.97 37.32
N ALA A 214 7.36 96.99 38.23
CA ALA A 214 7.40 97.26 39.67
C ALA A 214 8.74 97.89 40.06
N SER A 215 9.86 97.36 39.57
CA SER A 215 11.20 97.90 39.77
C SER A 215 11.32 99.34 39.26
N GLN A 216 10.82 99.62 38.05
CA GLN A 216 10.84 100.99 37.51
C GLN A 216 10.01 101.98 38.36
N ARG A 217 8.89 101.52 38.91
CA ARG A 217 8.09 102.34 39.85
C ARG A 217 8.81 102.55 41.16
N GLU A 218 9.48 101.53 41.68
CA GLU A 218 10.30 101.60 42.88
C GLU A 218 11.43 102.63 42.72
N ASP A 219 12.18 102.57 41.61
CA ASP A 219 13.22 103.55 41.28
C ASP A 219 12.66 104.98 41.19
N SER A 220 11.50 105.16 40.55
CA SER A 220 10.83 106.46 40.45
C SER A 220 10.36 106.99 41.81
N TYR A 221 9.83 106.12 42.67
CA TYR A 221 9.46 106.49 44.04
C TYR A 221 10.70 106.82 44.87
N GLU A 222 11.80 106.08 44.74
CA GLU A 222 13.06 106.40 45.40
C GLU A 222 13.59 107.78 44.99
N GLU A 223 13.59 108.10 43.69
CA GLU A 223 14.02 109.40 43.18
C GLU A 223 13.13 110.53 43.71
N THR A 224 11.81 110.32 43.68
CA THR A 224 10.83 111.28 44.22
C THR A 224 11.03 111.49 45.72
N ILE A 225 11.24 110.42 46.48
CA ILE A 225 11.51 110.48 47.91
C ILE A 225 12.82 111.25 48.16
N ARG A 226 13.88 111.02 47.38
CA ARG A 226 15.14 111.78 47.51
C ARG A 226 14.96 113.27 47.23
N ASP A 227 14.25 113.64 46.15
CA ASP A 227 13.95 115.04 45.82
C ASP A 227 13.10 115.70 46.92
N LEU A 228 12.02 115.05 47.35
CA LEU A 228 11.17 115.55 48.43
C LEU A 228 11.92 115.68 49.76
N THR A 229 12.80 114.73 50.08
CA THR A 229 13.63 114.78 51.29
C THR A 229 14.60 115.97 51.24
N ASN A 230 15.22 116.22 50.08
CA ASN A 230 16.10 117.38 49.89
C ASN A 230 15.33 118.70 49.99
N ARG A 231 14.17 118.80 49.34
CA ARG A 231 13.31 120.00 49.41
C ARG A 231 12.78 120.26 50.82
N LEU A 232 12.41 119.21 51.55
CA LEU A 232 12.02 119.31 52.95
C LEU A 232 13.16 119.86 53.79
N LYS A 233 14.38 119.32 53.63
CA LYS A 233 15.57 119.78 54.33
C LYS A 233 15.89 121.25 54.03
N ASP A 234 15.79 121.68 52.77
CA ASP A 234 15.98 123.09 52.38
C ASP A 234 14.88 124.00 52.95
N ALA A 235 13.64 123.52 52.99
CA ALA A 235 12.53 124.24 53.62
C ALA A 235 12.71 124.36 55.14
N GLU A 236 13.14 123.30 55.82
CA GLU A 236 13.46 123.29 57.26
C GLU A 236 14.61 124.24 57.59
N ASN A 237 15.69 124.23 56.80
CA ASN A 237 16.82 125.15 56.97
C ASN A 237 16.38 126.61 56.83
N ARG A 238 15.57 126.91 55.80
CA ARG A 238 15.02 128.25 55.58
C ARG A 238 14.05 128.67 56.67
N ALA A 239 13.23 127.75 57.18
CA ALA A 239 12.35 128.01 58.32
C ALA A 239 13.16 128.32 59.59
N THR A 240 14.21 127.56 59.88
CA THR A 240 15.10 127.84 61.04
C THR A 240 15.85 129.16 60.89
N GLU A 241 16.27 129.54 59.69
CA GLU A 241 16.85 130.86 59.42
C GLU A 241 15.83 131.99 59.63
N ALA A 242 14.60 131.81 59.15
CA ALA A 242 13.52 132.77 59.35
C ALA A 242 13.19 132.92 60.84
N GLU A 243 13.04 131.82 61.58
CA GLU A 243 12.79 131.84 63.03
C GLU A 243 13.91 132.55 63.81
N ARG A 244 15.18 132.32 63.44
CA ARG A 244 16.31 133.06 64.03
C ARG A 244 16.24 134.54 63.73
N THR A 245 15.83 134.91 62.53
CA THR A 245 15.70 136.31 62.11
C THR A 245 14.56 137.00 62.84
N VAL A 246 13.40 136.33 62.96
CA VAL A 246 12.25 136.78 63.76
C VAL A 246 12.66 136.95 65.22
N SER A 247 13.37 135.98 65.81
CA SER A 247 13.83 136.08 67.21
C SER A 247 14.80 137.25 67.44
N LYS A 248 15.68 137.55 66.48
CA LYS A 248 16.55 138.74 66.54
C LYS A 248 15.76 140.03 66.43
N LEU A 249 14.86 140.11 65.45
CA LEU A 249 14.01 141.29 65.23
C LEU A 249 13.10 141.55 66.43
N GLN A 250 12.54 140.50 67.05
CA GLN A 250 11.73 140.63 68.25
C GLN A 250 12.52 141.26 69.39
N LYS A 251 13.75 140.78 69.66
CA LYS A 251 14.63 141.38 70.67
C LYS A 251 14.98 142.84 70.37
N GLU A 252 15.09 143.19 69.09
CA GLU A 252 15.37 144.57 68.67
C GLU A 252 14.15 145.47 68.78
N VAL A 253 12.96 144.95 68.50
CA VAL A 253 11.67 145.62 68.78
C VAL A 253 11.51 145.84 70.28
N ASP A 254 11.69 144.81 71.11
CA ASP A 254 11.58 144.93 72.58
C ASP A 254 12.56 146.00 73.10
N ARG A 255 13.81 146.02 72.61
CA ARG A 255 14.80 147.07 72.94
C ARG A 255 14.35 148.47 72.50
N LEU A 256 13.79 148.60 71.29
CA LEU A 256 13.30 149.88 70.78
C LEU A 256 12.03 150.35 71.50
N GLU A 257 11.18 149.43 71.95
CA GLU A 257 10.01 149.73 72.78
C GLU A 257 10.42 150.21 74.16
N ASP A 258 11.41 149.57 74.79
CA ASP A 258 12.01 150.04 76.05
C ASP A 258 12.64 151.42 75.89
N GLU A 259 13.43 151.64 74.83
CA GLU A 259 14.02 152.96 74.52
C GLU A 259 12.94 154.02 74.31
N LEU A 260 11.89 153.72 73.54
CA LEU A 260 10.76 154.61 73.30
C LEU A 260 10.00 154.94 74.60
N LEU A 261 9.83 153.95 75.49
CA LEU A 261 9.21 154.16 76.79
C LEU A 261 10.04 155.12 77.65
N THR A 262 11.35 154.87 77.78
CA THR A 262 12.25 155.80 78.49
C THR A 262 12.23 157.20 77.90
N GLU A 263 12.16 157.32 76.57
CA GLU A 263 12.16 158.64 75.92
C GLU A 263 10.82 159.36 76.07
N LYS A 264 9.70 158.62 76.13
CA LYS A 264 8.39 159.17 76.52
C LYS A 264 8.36 159.63 77.96
N GLU A 265 8.99 158.91 78.89
CA GLU A 265 9.10 159.32 80.29
C GLU A 265 9.92 160.61 80.44
N LYS A 266 11.05 160.72 79.72
CA LYS A 266 11.82 161.98 79.68
C LYS A 266 11.03 163.12 79.06
N TYR A 267 10.37 162.90 77.93
CA TYR A 267 9.54 163.92 77.29
C TYR A 267 8.42 164.39 78.22
N LYS A 268 7.79 163.46 78.95
CA LYS A 268 6.77 163.78 79.95
C LYS A 268 7.35 164.61 81.10
N ALA A 269 8.50 164.23 81.65
CA ALA A 269 9.17 165.00 82.69
C ALA A 269 9.51 166.43 82.22
N ILE A 270 10.01 166.59 80.98
CA ILE A 270 10.29 167.90 80.38
C ILE A 270 9.01 168.69 80.15
N SER A 271 7.93 168.05 79.68
CA SER A 271 6.63 168.71 79.49
C SER A 271 6.04 169.19 80.81
N ASP A 272 6.13 168.38 81.86
CA ASP A 272 5.66 168.73 83.20
C ASP A 272 6.51 169.88 83.80
N GLU A 273 7.83 169.92 83.56
CA GLU A 273 8.70 171.06 83.90
C GLU A 273 8.36 172.32 83.08
N LEU A 274 8.03 172.16 81.79
CA LEU A 274 7.63 173.28 80.94
C LEU A 274 6.29 173.87 81.41
N ASP A 275 5.31 173.02 81.74
CA ASP A 275 4.02 173.47 82.27
C ASP A 275 4.18 174.12 83.65
N ALA A 276 5.09 173.62 84.50
CA ALA A 276 5.43 174.25 85.78
C ALA A 276 6.07 175.63 85.59
N THR A 277 7.04 175.77 84.67
CA THR A 277 7.67 177.06 84.37
C THR A 277 6.70 178.04 83.71
N PHE A 278 5.78 177.57 82.87
CA PHE A 278 4.72 178.39 82.28
C PHE A 278 3.72 178.86 83.35
N ALA A 279 3.39 178.01 84.31
CA ALA A 279 2.54 178.37 85.45
C ALA A 279 3.22 179.38 86.38
N GLU A 280 4.54 179.30 86.58
CA GLU A 280 5.31 180.30 87.33
C GLU A 280 5.38 181.65 86.59
N LEU A 281 5.51 181.64 85.26
CA LEU A 281 5.54 182.85 84.43
C LEU A 281 4.18 183.54 84.28
N ALA A 282 3.07 182.79 84.27
CA ALA A 282 1.73 183.34 84.24
C ALA A 282 1.23 183.84 85.62
N GLY A 283 1.99 183.58 86.69
CA GLY A 283 1.65 183.91 88.07
C GLY A 283 2.03 185.32 88.55
N TYR A 284 2.57 186.21 87.71
CA TYR A 284 2.94 187.59 88.06
C TYR A 284 2.51 188.63 87.02
#